data_AF-A0A1C6LAX8-F1
#
_entry.id   AF-A0A1C6LAX8-F1
#
_cell.length_a   1.000
_cell.length_b   1.000
_cell.length_c   1.000
_cell.angle_alpha   90.00
_cell.angle_beta   90.00
_cell.angle_gamma   90.00
#
_symmetry.space_group_name_H-M   'P 1'
#
loop_
_entity.id
_entity.type
_entity.pdbx_description
1 polymer ?
#
loop_
_entity_poly.entity_id
_entity_poly.type
_entity_poly.pdbx_seq_one_letter_code
_entity_poly.pdbx_strand_id
1 'polypeptide(L)'
;MITFQDTYDSRKNEIENFLELMKFLEQKENEREDGKSKFSEFFYPENGGIHLTYQALINILKSNVSLMIYNIIEYTVTNLIDSIYDEIRINHLSYIDVNDSIRSLWRKTILKSVNDPNANFSTFLKKNEEIISAILSNNELNMYAKNTLPGGNLDGNSIKETFESHGIRVRTNSRNYRPDILIGIKENRNNLAHGSVSFVEAMREDSIDDIKTSEILVVGFLEELIETVSTYIEEQKYKTS
;
A
#
# COMPACT_ATOMS: atom_id res chain seq x y z
N MET A 1 -16.21 4.06 6.20
CA MET A 1 -15.88 4.77 4.94
C MET A 1 -15.44 6.21 5.15
N ILE A 2 -16.18 7.08 5.86
CA ILE A 2 -15.78 8.49 6.07
C ILE A 2 -14.38 8.61 6.70
N THR A 3 -14.13 7.88 7.80
CA THR A 3 -12.82 7.90 8.48
C THR A 3 -11.66 7.33 7.65
N PHE A 4 -11.94 6.40 6.72
CA PHE A 4 -10.95 5.86 5.79
C PHE A 4 -10.58 6.91 4.74
N GLN A 5 -11.58 7.52 4.10
CA GLN A 5 -11.36 8.53 3.07
C GLN A 5 -10.62 9.75 3.64
N ASP A 6 -11.04 10.24 4.81
CA ASP A 6 -10.37 11.37 5.47
C ASP A 6 -8.88 11.09 5.76
N THR A 7 -8.56 9.87 6.20
CA THR A 7 -7.17 9.48 6.49
C THR A 7 -6.37 9.28 5.20
N TYR A 8 -6.97 8.71 4.16
CA TYR A 8 -6.36 8.59 2.84
C TYR A 8 -6.03 9.98 2.26
N ASP A 9 -7.00 10.89 2.27
CA ASP A 9 -6.84 12.26 1.77
C ASP A 9 -5.79 13.02 2.58
N SER A 10 -5.77 12.86 3.91
CA SER A 10 -4.72 13.44 4.76
C SER A 10 -3.33 12.96 4.36
N ARG A 11 -3.14 11.64 4.17
CA ARG A 11 -1.84 11.06 3.78
C ARG A 11 -1.42 11.48 2.37
N LYS A 12 -2.37 11.56 1.44
CA LYS A 12 -2.14 12.09 0.09
C LYS A 12 -1.65 13.53 0.16
N ASN A 13 -2.36 14.40 0.89
CA ASN A 13 -1.99 15.81 1.08
C ASN A 13 -0.61 15.94 1.76
N GLU A 14 -0.27 15.08 2.72
CA GLU A 14 1.08 15.07 3.33
C GLU A 14 2.17 14.81 2.29
N ILE A 15 1.97 13.86 1.37
CA ILE A 15 2.91 13.57 0.28
C ILE A 15 3.02 14.75 -0.68
N GLU A 16 1.87 15.31 -1.12
CA GLU A 16 1.81 16.43 -2.05
C GLU A 16 2.51 17.68 -1.49
N ASN A 17 2.23 18.02 -0.22
CA ASN A 17 2.88 19.13 0.49
C ASN A 17 4.39 18.90 0.63
N PHE A 18 4.83 17.65 0.83
CA PHE A 18 6.25 17.37 0.97
C PHE A 18 6.99 17.46 -0.36
N LEU A 19 6.36 17.03 -1.46
CA LEU A 19 6.86 17.25 -2.82
C LEU A 19 6.91 18.74 -3.18
N GLU A 20 5.91 19.53 -2.77
CA GLU A 20 5.91 20.98 -2.92
C GLU A 20 7.10 21.62 -2.21
N LEU A 21 7.36 21.25 -0.94
CA LEU A 21 8.53 21.72 -0.20
C LEU A 21 9.83 21.38 -0.94
N MET A 22 9.97 20.16 -1.44
CA MET A 22 11.17 19.75 -2.17
C MET A 22 11.36 20.58 -3.45
N LYS A 23 10.30 20.86 -4.20
CA LYS A 23 10.35 21.74 -5.38
C LYS A 23 10.69 23.18 -5.02
N PHE A 24 10.16 23.69 -3.90
CA PHE A 24 10.54 25.00 -3.39
C PHE A 24 12.03 25.08 -3.08
N LEU A 25 12.59 24.07 -2.41
CA LEU A 25 14.03 24.01 -2.10
C LEU A 25 14.88 23.93 -3.38
N GLU A 26 14.45 23.13 -4.37
CA GLU A 26 15.11 23.03 -5.67
C GLU A 26 15.11 24.38 -6.42
N GLN A 27 13.99 25.10 -6.39
CA GLN A 27 13.93 26.44 -6.95
C GLN A 27 14.93 27.38 -6.27
N LYS A 28 15.04 27.36 -4.93
CA LYS A 28 15.99 28.20 -4.19
C LYS A 28 17.45 27.84 -4.43
N GLU A 29 17.74 26.59 -4.76
CA GLU A 29 19.08 26.18 -5.18
C GLU A 29 19.42 26.64 -6.60
N ASN A 30 18.41 26.75 -7.47
CA ASN A 30 18.56 27.23 -8.85
C ASN A 30 18.57 28.77 -8.96
N GLU A 31 17.94 29.49 -8.02
CA GLU A 31 18.02 30.95 -7.90
C GLU A 31 19.42 31.37 -7.43
N ARG A 32 20.30 31.74 -8.38
CA ARG A 32 21.71 32.07 -8.11
C ARG A 32 22.06 33.51 -8.46
N GLU A 33 22.76 34.18 -7.55
CA GLU A 33 23.35 35.52 -7.70
C GLU A 33 24.84 35.42 -7.36
N ASP A 34 25.71 35.97 -8.21
CA ASP A 34 27.19 35.92 -8.05
C ASP A 34 27.75 34.50 -7.75
N GLY A 35 27.12 33.47 -8.32
CA GLY A 35 27.53 32.07 -8.16
C GLY A 35 27.09 31.40 -6.85
N LYS A 36 26.42 32.11 -5.94
CA LYS A 36 25.80 31.56 -4.73
C LYS A 36 24.29 31.41 -4.94
N SER A 37 23.73 30.28 -4.51
CA SER A 37 22.27 30.08 -4.53
C SER A 37 21.62 30.70 -3.28
N LYS A 38 20.37 31.11 -3.37
CA LYS A 38 19.60 31.58 -2.19
C LYS A 38 19.46 30.48 -1.14
N PHE A 39 19.41 29.21 -1.57
CA PHE A 39 19.51 28.08 -0.66
C PHE A 39 20.84 28.08 0.10
N SER A 40 21.96 28.25 -0.61
CA SER A 40 23.29 28.26 0.00
C SER A 40 23.50 29.44 0.94
N GLU A 41 22.97 30.61 0.62
CA GLU A 41 23.02 31.79 1.50
C GLU A 41 22.35 31.53 2.85
N PHE A 42 21.25 30.79 2.87
CA PHE A 42 20.52 30.47 4.09
C PHE A 42 21.15 29.31 4.89
N PHE A 43 21.52 28.22 4.22
CA PHE A 43 22.00 26.99 4.88
C PHE A 43 23.51 26.97 5.14
N TYR A 44 24.30 27.72 4.36
CA TYR A 44 25.76 27.78 4.45
C TYR A 44 26.29 29.21 4.67
N PRO A 45 25.78 29.96 5.66
CA PRO A 45 26.35 31.26 6.02
C PRO A 45 27.80 31.09 6.52
N GLU A 46 28.59 32.16 6.40
CA GLU A 46 30.02 32.17 6.78
C GLU A 46 30.26 31.72 8.23
N ASN A 47 29.31 31.96 9.12
CA ASN A 47 29.35 31.52 10.50
C ASN A 47 28.06 30.77 10.87
N GLY A 48 28.19 29.55 11.40
CA GLY A 48 27.06 28.79 11.96
C GLY A 48 26.20 28.03 10.95
N GLY A 49 26.66 27.86 9.70
CA GLY A 49 25.97 27.02 8.71
C GLY A 49 25.98 25.53 9.03
N ILE A 50 25.13 24.77 8.34
CA ILE A 50 25.04 23.31 8.51
C ILE A 50 26.00 22.58 7.56
N HIS A 51 26.42 21.37 7.93
CA HIS A 51 27.31 20.54 7.09
C HIS A 51 26.57 19.74 6.00
N LEU A 52 25.25 19.56 6.12
CA LEU A 52 24.47 18.77 5.18
C LEU A 52 24.39 19.47 3.83
N THR A 53 24.94 18.86 2.78
CA THR A 53 24.89 19.41 1.41
C THR A 53 23.47 19.39 0.85
N TYR A 54 23.16 20.29 -0.09
CA TYR A 54 21.87 20.32 -0.79
C TYR A 54 21.55 18.95 -1.39
N GLN A 55 22.51 18.33 -2.07
CA GLN A 55 22.31 17.03 -2.71
C GLN A 55 22.00 15.93 -1.69
N ALA A 56 22.69 15.92 -0.55
CA ALA A 56 22.43 14.95 0.52
C ALA A 56 21.04 15.19 1.14
N LEU A 57 20.68 16.45 1.41
CA LEU A 57 19.35 16.82 1.91
C LEU A 57 18.26 16.34 0.95
N ILE A 58 18.32 16.73 -0.32
CA ILE A 58 17.29 16.36 -1.31
C ILE A 58 17.20 14.86 -1.48
N ASN A 59 18.32 14.12 -1.51
CA ASN A 59 18.26 12.66 -1.58
C ASN A 59 17.58 12.04 -0.36
N ILE A 60 17.86 12.55 0.85
CA ILE A 60 17.17 12.10 2.07
C ILE A 60 15.67 12.39 1.96
N LEU A 61 15.26 13.57 1.51
CA LEU A 61 13.85 13.93 1.35
C LEU A 61 13.16 13.03 0.31
N LYS A 62 13.79 12.80 -0.86
CA LYS A 62 13.32 11.87 -1.90
C LYS A 62 13.05 10.47 -1.34
N SER A 63 14.00 9.94 -0.56
CA SER A 63 13.86 8.63 0.09
C SER A 63 12.72 8.58 1.10
N ASN A 64 12.48 9.66 1.85
CA ASN A 64 11.34 9.74 2.75
C ASN A 64 10.00 9.80 2.00
N VAL A 65 9.90 10.58 0.91
CA VAL A 65 8.69 10.60 0.07
C VAL A 65 8.41 9.21 -0.51
N SER A 66 9.43 8.48 -0.99
CA SER A 66 9.25 7.11 -1.46
C SER A 66 8.65 6.19 -0.39
N LEU A 67 9.04 6.35 0.88
CA LEU A 67 8.44 5.60 2.00
C LEU A 67 6.99 6.02 2.27
N MET A 68 6.68 7.32 2.18
CA MET A 68 5.32 7.81 2.35
C MET A 68 4.39 7.29 1.24
N ILE A 69 4.86 7.23 0.00
CA ILE A 69 4.12 6.63 -1.12
C ILE A 69 3.86 5.13 -0.86
N TYR A 70 4.85 4.38 -0.40
CA TYR A 70 4.63 2.98 -0.03
C TYR A 70 3.63 2.84 1.14
N ASN A 71 3.72 3.74 2.11
CA ASN A 71 2.86 3.73 3.27
C ASN A 71 1.38 3.98 2.93
N ILE A 72 1.08 4.90 1.99
CA ILE A 72 -0.30 5.10 1.53
C ILE A 72 -0.80 3.89 0.72
N ILE A 73 0.06 3.21 -0.06
CA ILE A 73 -0.30 1.95 -0.73
C ILE A 73 -0.72 0.89 0.30
N GLU A 74 0.12 0.64 1.32
CA GLU A 74 -0.19 -0.35 2.36
C GLU A 74 -1.46 0.00 3.12
N TYR A 75 -1.62 1.27 3.50
CA TYR A 75 -2.81 1.76 4.18
C TYR A 75 -4.06 1.52 3.36
N THR A 76 -4.07 1.96 2.10
CA THR A 76 -5.24 1.86 1.23
C THR A 76 -5.62 0.40 0.98
N VAL A 77 -4.67 -0.43 0.54
CA VAL A 77 -4.96 -1.84 0.22
C VAL A 77 -5.46 -2.59 1.45
N THR A 78 -4.86 -2.37 2.62
CA THR A 78 -5.27 -3.03 3.87
C THR A 78 -6.69 -2.64 4.25
N ASN A 79 -7.00 -1.34 4.26
CA ASN A 79 -8.32 -0.86 4.67
C ASN A 79 -9.42 -1.22 3.67
N LEU A 80 -9.11 -1.29 2.36
CA LEU A 80 -10.09 -1.74 1.37
C LEU A 80 -10.47 -3.21 1.56
N ILE A 81 -9.51 -4.08 1.84
CA ILE A 81 -9.79 -5.49 2.16
C ILE A 81 -10.54 -5.62 3.49
N ASP A 82 -10.11 -4.90 4.53
CA ASP A 82 -10.80 -4.91 5.82
C ASP A 82 -12.23 -4.38 5.70
N SER A 83 -12.50 -3.39 4.84
CA SER A 83 -13.86 -2.88 4.59
C SER A 83 -14.79 -3.96 4.04
N ILE A 84 -14.30 -4.84 3.15
CA ILE A 84 -15.09 -5.99 2.65
C ILE A 84 -15.41 -6.94 3.80
N TYR A 85 -14.44 -7.22 4.68
CA TYR A 85 -14.64 -8.12 5.80
C TYR A 85 -15.48 -7.51 6.93
N ASP A 86 -15.42 -6.19 7.14
CA ASP A 86 -16.29 -5.45 8.04
C ASP A 86 -17.74 -5.61 7.61
N GLU A 87 -18.04 -5.47 6.32
CA GLU A 87 -19.39 -5.70 5.80
C GLU A 87 -19.88 -7.14 6.05
N ILE A 88 -19.03 -8.14 5.85
CA ILE A 88 -19.35 -9.54 6.17
C ILE A 88 -19.68 -9.71 7.65
N ARG A 89 -18.91 -9.09 8.55
CA ARG A 89 -19.14 -9.15 10.00
C ARG A 89 -20.39 -8.41 10.44
N ILE A 90 -20.55 -7.15 10.00
CA ILE A 90 -21.68 -6.29 10.35
C ILE A 90 -23.01 -6.92 9.94
N ASN A 91 -23.03 -7.61 8.79
CA ASN A 91 -24.20 -8.32 8.31
C ASN A 91 -24.32 -9.75 8.86
N HIS A 92 -23.42 -10.17 9.77
CA HIS A 92 -23.37 -11.51 10.38
C HIS A 92 -23.40 -12.66 9.36
N LEU A 93 -22.67 -12.52 8.25
CA LEU A 93 -22.72 -13.47 7.14
C LEU A 93 -21.91 -14.73 7.45
N SER A 94 -22.52 -15.87 7.14
CA SER A 94 -21.92 -17.19 7.25
C SER A 94 -21.34 -17.68 5.91
N TYR A 95 -20.77 -18.89 5.92
CA TYR A 95 -20.23 -19.51 4.71
C TYR A 95 -21.25 -19.63 3.56
N ILE A 96 -22.53 -19.89 3.88
CA ILE A 96 -23.56 -20.05 2.86
C ILE A 96 -24.01 -18.72 2.26
N ASP A 97 -23.82 -17.61 2.98
CA ASP A 97 -24.31 -16.29 2.56
C ASP A 97 -23.36 -15.57 1.60
N VAL A 98 -22.07 -15.92 1.58
CA VAL A 98 -21.04 -15.25 0.78
C VAL A 98 -20.75 -15.96 -0.54
N ASN A 99 -20.21 -15.22 -1.52
CA ASN A 99 -19.86 -15.74 -2.84
C ASN A 99 -18.70 -16.77 -2.79
N ASP A 100 -18.48 -17.47 -3.92
CA ASP A 100 -17.46 -18.52 -4.01
C ASP A 100 -16.02 -18.02 -3.82
N SER A 101 -15.71 -16.78 -4.21
CA SER A 101 -14.40 -16.18 -4.01
C SER A 101 -14.09 -16.02 -2.52
N ILE A 102 -15.03 -15.45 -1.75
CA ILE A 102 -14.91 -15.30 -0.29
C ILE A 102 -14.88 -16.67 0.40
N ARG A 103 -15.74 -17.62 0.00
CA ARG A 103 -15.69 -19.01 0.51
C ARG A 103 -14.32 -19.64 0.30
N SER A 104 -13.74 -19.47 -0.90
CA SER A 104 -12.41 -19.98 -1.20
C SER A 104 -11.34 -19.33 -0.34
N LEU A 105 -11.40 -18.02 -0.14
CA LEU A 105 -10.44 -17.28 0.70
C LEU A 105 -10.51 -17.72 2.16
N TRP A 106 -11.71 -17.77 2.73
CA TRP A 106 -11.92 -18.19 4.11
C TRP A 106 -11.32 -19.57 4.39
N ARG A 107 -11.59 -20.56 3.51
CA ARG A 107 -11.00 -21.90 3.62
C ARG A 107 -9.47 -21.87 3.54
N LYS A 108 -8.90 -21.09 2.60
CA LYS A 108 -7.45 -20.94 2.47
C LYS A 108 -6.83 -20.33 3.73
N THR A 109 -7.50 -19.38 4.36
CA THR A 109 -7.04 -18.77 5.62
C THR A 109 -6.99 -19.80 6.75
N ILE A 110 -8.01 -20.64 6.93
CA ILE A 110 -8.03 -21.69 7.96
C ILE A 110 -6.96 -22.75 7.69
N LEU A 111 -6.80 -23.14 6.43
CA LEU A 111 -5.83 -24.16 6.01
C LEU A 111 -4.40 -23.64 5.93
N LYS A 112 -4.14 -22.35 6.16
CA LYS A 112 -2.79 -21.77 6.10
C LYS A 112 -1.80 -22.48 7.03
N SER A 113 -2.25 -22.96 8.19
CA SER A 113 -1.41 -23.72 9.14
C SER A 113 -1.00 -25.10 8.63
N VAL A 114 -1.66 -25.62 7.58
CA VAL A 114 -1.29 -26.89 6.95
C VAL A 114 -0.04 -26.74 6.07
N ASN A 115 0.29 -25.52 5.66
CA ASN A 115 1.51 -25.23 4.91
C ASN A 115 2.76 -25.09 5.81
N ASP A 116 2.64 -25.25 7.13
CA ASP A 116 3.79 -25.30 8.02
C ASP A 116 4.62 -26.56 7.70
N PRO A 117 5.96 -26.48 7.52
CA PRO A 117 6.80 -27.64 7.29
C PRO A 117 6.67 -28.74 8.35
N ASN A 118 6.23 -28.41 9.56
CA ASN A 118 5.98 -29.34 10.66
C ASN A 118 4.53 -29.84 10.74
N ALA A 119 3.62 -29.32 9.90
CA ALA A 119 2.26 -29.80 9.83
C ALA A 119 2.22 -31.22 9.26
N ASN A 120 1.34 -32.05 9.82
CA ASN A 120 1.13 -33.41 9.34
C ASN A 120 -0.33 -33.62 8.95
N PHE A 121 -0.66 -34.80 8.44
CA PHE A 121 -2.02 -35.12 8.00
C PHE A 121 -3.08 -34.93 9.11
N SER A 122 -2.72 -35.10 10.38
CA SER A 122 -3.66 -34.84 11.49
C SER A 122 -3.98 -33.35 11.66
N THR A 123 -3.03 -32.45 11.37
CA THR A 123 -3.27 -31.00 11.30
C THR A 123 -4.31 -30.68 10.23
N PHE A 124 -4.19 -31.30 9.05
CA PHE A 124 -5.17 -31.13 7.97
C PHE A 124 -6.56 -31.63 8.40
N LEU A 125 -6.66 -32.86 8.95
CA LEU A 125 -7.94 -33.40 9.42
C LEU A 125 -8.60 -32.49 10.45
N LYS A 126 -7.84 -31.99 11.43
CA LYS A 126 -8.35 -31.06 12.45
C LYS A 126 -8.88 -29.77 11.82
N LYS A 127 -8.15 -29.16 10.89
CA LYS A 127 -8.59 -27.93 10.20
C LYS A 127 -9.79 -28.17 9.29
N ASN A 128 -9.89 -29.35 8.68
CA ASN A 128 -11.06 -29.72 7.90
C ASN A 128 -12.31 -29.89 8.78
N GLU A 129 -12.18 -30.51 9.96
CA GLU A 129 -13.28 -30.60 10.93
C GLU A 129 -13.70 -29.21 11.47
N GLU A 130 -12.76 -28.29 11.68
CA GLU A 130 -13.06 -26.89 12.02
C GLU A 130 -13.92 -26.23 10.93
N ILE A 131 -13.57 -26.44 9.65
CA ILE A 131 -14.34 -25.93 8.51
C ILE A 131 -15.76 -26.52 8.48
N ILE A 132 -15.88 -27.85 8.58
CA ILE A 132 -17.17 -28.54 8.55
C ILE A 132 -18.05 -28.06 9.71
N SER A 133 -17.50 -27.99 10.92
CA SER A 133 -18.22 -27.54 12.10
C SER A 133 -18.72 -26.11 11.94
N ALA A 134 -17.87 -25.19 11.46
CA ALA A 134 -18.26 -23.81 11.24
C ALA A 134 -19.40 -23.66 10.21
N ILE A 135 -19.39 -24.48 9.15
CA ILE A 135 -20.46 -24.51 8.14
C ILE A 135 -21.76 -25.07 8.74
N LEU A 136 -21.70 -26.20 9.45
CA LEU A 136 -22.89 -26.84 10.04
C LEU A 136 -23.52 -26.00 11.14
N SER A 137 -22.72 -25.27 11.92
CA SER A 137 -23.20 -24.34 12.95
C SER A 137 -23.62 -22.98 12.42
N ASN A 138 -23.50 -22.75 11.10
CA ASN A 138 -23.79 -21.46 10.46
C ASN A 138 -23.06 -20.28 11.12
N ASN A 139 -21.79 -20.51 11.48
CA ASN A 139 -20.99 -19.49 12.16
C ASN A 139 -20.70 -18.31 11.22
N GLU A 140 -20.71 -17.11 11.79
CA GLU A 140 -20.26 -15.91 11.11
C GLU A 140 -18.79 -16.06 10.65
N LEU A 141 -18.51 -15.60 9.42
CA LEU A 141 -17.16 -15.57 8.91
C LEU A 141 -16.36 -14.43 9.54
N ASN A 142 -15.29 -14.78 10.24
CA ASN A 142 -14.37 -13.80 10.80
C ASN A 142 -13.02 -13.82 10.07
N MET A 143 -12.75 -12.78 9.28
CA MET A 143 -11.53 -12.60 8.48
C MET A 143 -11.00 -11.18 8.58
N TYR A 144 -9.68 -11.01 8.52
CA TYR A 144 -9.03 -9.69 8.53
C TYR A 144 -8.03 -9.61 7.39
N ALA A 145 -7.72 -8.41 6.91
CA ALA A 145 -6.82 -8.20 5.78
C ALA A 145 -5.44 -8.86 6.00
N LYS A 146 -4.92 -8.84 7.23
CA LYS A 146 -3.68 -9.57 7.62
C LYS A 146 -3.70 -11.07 7.33
N ASN A 147 -4.88 -11.67 7.21
CA ASN A 147 -5.03 -13.10 6.92
C ASN A 147 -4.80 -13.43 5.45
N THR A 148 -5.10 -12.49 4.55
CA THR A 148 -5.10 -12.70 3.09
C THR A 148 -4.05 -11.88 2.35
N LEU A 149 -3.60 -10.76 2.91
CA LEU A 149 -2.53 -9.95 2.34
C LEU A 149 -1.13 -10.58 2.55
N PRO A 150 -0.21 -10.40 1.58
CA PRO A 150 1.20 -10.72 1.77
C PRO A 150 1.82 -9.67 2.70
N GLY A 151 2.15 -10.10 3.92
CA GLY A 151 2.55 -9.23 5.04
C GLY A 151 3.58 -8.16 4.69
N GLY A 152 3.10 -6.95 4.44
CA GLY A 152 3.89 -5.74 4.23
C GLY A 152 4.82 -5.74 3.01
N ASN A 153 4.57 -6.57 2.00
CA ASN A 153 5.38 -6.65 0.77
C ASN A 153 4.49 -6.51 -0.46
N LEU A 154 3.70 -5.44 -0.50
CA LEU A 154 2.74 -5.19 -1.58
C LEU A 154 3.44 -4.60 -2.81
N ASP A 155 3.23 -5.21 -3.97
CA ASP A 155 3.51 -4.63 -5.28
C ASP A 155 2.28 -4.74 -6.20
N GLY A 156 2.39 -4.22 -7.43
CA GLY A 156 1.30 -4.21 -8.39
C GLY A 156 0.76 -5.59 -8.78
N ASN A 157 1.58 -6.64 -8.72
CA ASN A 157 1.15 -8.00 -9.00
C ASN A 157 0.44 -8.60 -7.79
N SER A 158 1.03 -8.47 -6.60
CA SER A 158 0.45 -9.01 -5.38
C SER A 158 -0.87 -8.33 -5.02
N ILE A 159 -0.99 -7.01 -5.28
CA ILE A 159 -2.24 -6.26 -5.12
C ILE A 159 -3.29 -6.82 -6.07
N LYS A 160 -2.97 -6.95 -7.36
CA LYS A 160 -3.87 -7.53 -8.36
C LYS A 160 -4.37 -8.91 -7.95
N GLU A 161 -3.45 -9.83 -7.65
CA GLU A 161 -3.77 -11.20 -7.24
C GLU A 161 -4.64 -11.22 -5.98
N THR A 162 -4.38 -10.33 -5.02
CA THR A 162 -5.21 -10.22 -3.83
C THR A 162 -6.64 -9.84 -4.21
N PHE A 163 -6.87 -8.75 -4.93
CA PHE A 163 -8.24 -8.33 -5.26
C PHE A 163 -8.96 -9.34 -6.17
N GLU A 164 -8.26 -9.94 -7.14
CA GLU A 164 -8.85 -10.97 -8.00
C GLU A 164 -9.27 -12.21 -7.21
N SER A 165 -8.52 -12.59 -6.18
CA SER A 165 -8.91 -13.70 -5.29
C SER A 165 -10.17 -13.39 -4.46
N HIS A 166 -10.52 -12.11 -4.28
CA HIS A 166 -11.77 -11.66 -3.67
C HIS A 166 -12.93 -11.56 -4.67
N GLY A 167 -12.71 -11.88 -5.95
CA GLY A 167 -13.69 -11.69 -7.01
C GLY A 167 -13.76 -10.26 -7.55
N ILE A 168 -12.75 -9.43 -7.25
CA ILE A 168 -12.68 -8.03 -7.69
C ILE A 168 -11.69 -7.92 -8.84
N ARG A 169 -12.15 -7.46 -10.00
CA ARG A 169 -11.30 -7.27 -11.18
C ARG A 169 -10.59 -5.91 -11.12
N VAL A 170 -9.27 -5.93 -11.01
CA VAL A 170 -8.44 -4.72 -11.07
C VAL A 170 -8.37 -4.21 -12.52
N ARG A 171 -8.41 -2.88 -12.69
CA ARG A 171 -8.37 -2.19 -14.00
C ARG A 171 -6.94 -2.18 -14.59
N THR A 172 -6.40 -3.35 -14.95
CA THR A 172 -5.01 -3.48 -15.42
C THR A 172 -4.70 -2.78 -16.75
N ASN A 173 -5.73 -2.39 -17.50
CA ASN A 173 -5.58 -1.61 -18.74
C ASN A 173 -5.56 -0.10 -18.49
N SER A 174 -5.75 0.35 -17.25
CA SER A 174 -5.63 1.76 -16.89
C SER A 174 -4.19 2.24 -17.06
N ARG A 175 -4.02 3.50 -17.48
CA ARG A 175 -2.72 4.18 -17.51
C ARG A 175 -2.06 4.24 -16.12
N ASN A 176 -2.87 4.19 -15.07
CA ASN A 176 -2.42 4.28 -13.68
C ASN A 176 -1.89 2.93 -13.18
N TYR A 177 -2.27 1.81 -13.79
CA TYR A 177 -1.74 0.50 -13.42
C TYR A 177 -0.31 0.31 -13.97
N ARG A 178 0.66 0.67 -13.13
CA ARG A 178 2.10 0.60 -13.44
C ARG A 178 2.80 -0.34 -12.46
N PRO A 179 2.75 -1.67 -12.71
CA PRO A 179 3.33 -2.66 -11.81
C PRO A 179 4.85 -2.48 -11.68
N ASP A 180 5.52 -2.00 -12.72
CA ASP A 180 6.94 -1.65 -12.71
C ASP A 180 7.27 -0.59 -11.66
N ILE A 181 6.47 0.50 -11.60
CA ILE A 181 6.64 1.57 -10.61
C ILE A 181 6.35 1.07 -9.19
N LEU A 182 5.26 0.32 -9.02
CA LEU A 182 4.89 -0.24 -7.71
C LEU A 182 5.95 -1.21 -7.17
N ILE A 183 6.57 -2.02 -8.05
CA ILE A 183 7.69 -2.89 -7.68
C ILE A 183 8.89 -2.06 -7.24
N GLY A 184 9.27 -1.03 -8.00
CA GLY A 184 10.39 -0.14 -7.64
C GLY A 184 10.20 0.52 -6.28
N ILE A 185 9.01 1.04 -5.99
CA ILE A 185 8.69 1.65 -4.69
C ILE A 185 8.81 0.63 -3.54
N LYS A 186 8.29 -0.59 -3.74
CA LYS A 186 8.44 -1.68 -2.76
C LYS A 186 9.91 -2.04 -2.52
N GLU A 187 10.69 -2.18 -3.59
CA GLU A 187 12.11 -2.51 -3.52
C GLU A 187 12.90 -1.42 -2.78
N ASN A 188 12.64 -0.14 -3.07
CA ASN A 188 13.24 0.98 -2.38
C ASN A 188 12.91 0.97 -0.88
N ARG A 189 11.65 0.73 -0.53
CA ARG A 189 11.23 0.59 0.87
C ARG A 189 11.95 -0.58 1.56
N ASN A 190 12.05 -1.73 0.90
CA ASN A 190 12.72 -2.90 1.46
C ASN A 190 14.23 -2.68 1.65
N ASN A 191 14.89 -2.04 0.68
CA ASN A 191 16.31 -1.72 0.77
C ASN A 191 16.59 -0.75 1.92
N LEU A 192 15.74 0.27 2.11
CA LEU A 192 15.82 1.20 3.24
C LEU A 192 15.55 0.51 4.58
N ALA A 193 14.48 -0.29 4.68
CA ALA A 193 14.08 -0.95 5.92
C ALA A 193 15.08 -2.01 6.39
N HIS A 194 15.75 -2.70 5.45
CA HIS A 194 16.81 -3.66 5.76
C HIS A 194 18.19 -3.02 5.92
N GLY A 195 18.30 -1.69 5.77
CA GLY A 195 19.58 -0.97 5.86
C GLY A 195 20.58 -1.35 4.76
N SER A 196 20.09 -1.88 3.63
CA SER A 196 20.94 -2.28 2.49
C SER A 196 21.43 -1.07 1.69
N VAL A 197 20.73 0.06 1.79
CA VAL A 197 21.11 1.36 1.22
C VAL A 197 20.81 2.46 2.24
N SER A 198 21.57 3.56 2.21
CA SER A 198 21.25 4.74 3.01
C SER A 198 20.17 5.61 2.36
N PHE A 199 19.55 6.51 3.14
CA PHE A 199 18.60 7.50 2.62
C PHE A 199 19.20 8.48 1.60
N VAL A 200 20.53 8.68 1.62
CA VAL A 200 21.20 9.53 0.63
C VAL A 200 21.39 8.79 -0.70
N GLU A 201 21.41 7.45 -0.68
CA GLU A 201 21.69 6.62 -1.85
C GLU A 201 20.43 6.11 -2.55
N ALA A 202 19.38 5.75 -1.78
CA ALA A 202 18.24 4.99 -2.29
C ALA A 202 17.54 5.63 -3.50
N MET A 203 17.34 6.95 -3.48
CA MET A 203 16.66 7.70 -4.54
C MET A 203 17.61 8.68 -5.24
N ARG A 204 18.91 8.39 -5.30
CA ARG A 204 19.91 9.33 -5.83
C ARG A 204 19.69 9.61 -7.32
N GLU A 205 19.37 8.59 -8.09
CA GLU A 205 19.25 8.66 -9.55
C GLU A 205 17.92 9.28 -10.01
N ASP A 206 16.89 9.28 -9.15
CA ASP A 206 15.59 9.88 -9.45
C ASP A 206 15.59 11.40 -9.26
N SER A 207 14.95 12.12 -10.18
CA SER A 207 14.62 13.53 -10.00
C SER A 207 13.37 13.71 -9.13
N ILE A 208 13.12 14.93 -8.66
CA ILE A 208 11.87 15.24 -7.93
C ILE A 208 10.65 15.05 -8.86
N ASP A 209 10.79 15.30 -10.16
CA ASP A 209 9.71 15.11 -11.13
C ASP A 209 9.42 13.64 -11.43
N ASP A 210 10.42 12.76 -11.37
CA ASP A 210 10.24 11.31 -11.49
C ASP A 210 9.42 10.76 -10.33
N ILE A 211 9.72 11.22 -9.11
CA ILE A 211 8.97 10.83 -7.90
C ILE A 211 7.55 11.40 -7.95
N LYS A 212 7.37 12.65 -8.36
CA LYS A 212 6.04 13.24 -8.54
C LYS A 212 5.21 12.49 -9.59
N THR A 213 5.83 12.08 -10.69
CA THR A 213 5.16 11.27 -11.72
C THR A 213 4.73 9.91 -11.16
N SER A 214 5.61 9.27 -10.38
CA SER A 214 5.32 8.01 -9.71
C SER A 214 4.17 8.16 -8.70
N GLU A 215 4.17 9.24 -7.91
CA GLU A 215 3.11 9.59 -6.97
C GLU A 215 1.76 9.74 -7.66
N ILE A 216 1.67 10.54 -8.73
CA ILE A 216 0.42 10.75 -9.49
C ILE A 216 -0.13 9.41 -10.01
N LEU A 217 0.73 8.55 -10.56
CA LEU A 217 0.32 7.25 -11.10
C LEU A 217 -0.16 6.31 -9.99
N VAL A 218 0.54 6.27 -8.86
CA VAL A 218 0.17 5.46 -7.69
C VAL A 218 -1.15 5.95 -7.10
N VAL A 219 -1.30 7.26 -6.85
CA VAL A 219 -2.52 7.84 -6.31
C VAL A 219 -3.70 7.57 -7.24
N GLY A 220 -3.54 7.80 -8.55
CA GLY A 220 -4.59 7.49 -9.52
C GLY A 220 -4.97 6.00 -9.54
N PHE A 221 -4.02 5.10 -9.34
CA PHE A 221 -4.30 3.67 -9.21
C PHE A 221 -5.06 3.34 -7.92
N LEU A 222 -4.67 3.96 -6.79
CA LEU A 222 -5.36 3.79 -5.52
C LEU A 222 -6.80 4.33 -5.56
N GLU A 223 -7.03 5.48 -6.19
CA GLU A 223 -8.37 6.06 -6.38
C GLU A 223 -9.27 5.15 -7.22
N GLU A 224 -8.77 4.61 -8.34
CA GLU A 224 -9.51 3.62 -9.15
C GLU A 224 -9.84 2.35 -8.36
N LEU A 225 -8.94 1.93 -7.48
CA LEU A 225 -9.13 0.76 -6.64
C LEU A 225 -10.18 1.03 -5.54
N ILE A 226 -10.14 2.21 -4.91
CA ILE A 226 -11.15 2.67 -3.95
C ILE A 226 -12.53 2.67 -4.62
N GLU A 227 -12.66 3.26 -5.82
CA GLU A 227 -13.91 3.27 -6.60
C GLU A 227 -14.39 1.84 -6.86
N THR A 228 -13.51 0.98 -7.37
CA THR A 228 -13.84 -0.41 -7.73
C THR A 228 -14.34 -1.22 -6.53
N VAL A 229 -13.67 -1.08 -5.38
CA VAL A 229 -14.05 -1.79 -4.14
C VAL A 229 -15.33 -1.22 -3.54
N SER A 230 -15.52 0.10 -3.60
CA SER A 230 -16.74 0.74 -3.12
C SER A 230 -17.96 0.25 -3.89
N THR A 231 -17.89 0.22 -5.23
CA THR A 231 -18.96 -0.37 -6.07
C THR A 231 -19.21 -1.85 -5.74
N TYR A 232 -18.15 -2.64 -5.52
CA TYR A 232 -18.28 -4.05 -5.14
C TYR A 232 -19.03 -4.24 -3.81
N ILE A 233 -18.77 -3.37 -2.83
CA ILE A 233 -19.45 -3.36 -1.53
C ILE A 233 -20.91 -2.89 -1.67
N GLU A 234 -21.16 -1.78 -2.36
CA GLU A 234 -22.49 -1.20 -2.56
C GLU A 234 -23.43 -2.17 -3.29
N GLU A 235 -22.93 -2.85 -4.31
CA GLU A 235 -23.67 -3.88 -5.06
C GLU A 235 -23.72 -5.23 -4.33
N GLN A 236 -23.16 -5.31 -3.12
CA GLN A 236 -23.10 -6.49 -2.27
C GLN A 236 -22.56 -7.74 -2.98
N LYS A 237 -21.62 -7.56 -3.91
CA LYS A 237 -21.07 -8.64 -4.74
C LYS A 237 -20.33 -9.71 -3.95
N TYR A 238 -20.02 -9.46 -2.67
CA TYR A 238 -19.49 -10.44 -1.73
C TYR A 238 -20.51 -11.45 -1.23
N LYS A 239 -21.81 -11.20 -1.41
CA LYS A 239 -22.90 -12.14 -1.08
C LYS A 239 -23.15 -13.12 -2.24
N THR A 240 -23.76 -14.25 -1.93
CA THR A 240 -24.32 -15.15 -2.94
C THR A 240 -25.44 -14.42 -3.68
N SER A 241 -25.46 -14.53 -5.02
CA SER A 241 -26.53 -13.98 -5.87
C SER A 241 -27.88 -14.66 -5.67
#